data_AF-A0A2E0J4S6-F1
#
_entry.id   AF-A0A2E0J4S6-F1
#
_cell.length_a   1.000
_cell.length_b   1.000
_cell.length_c   1.000
_cell.angle_alpha   90.00
_cell.angle_beta   90.00
_cell.angle_gamma   90.00
#
_symmetry.space_group_name_H-M   'P 1'
#
loop_
_entity.id
_entity.type
_entity.pdbx_description
1 polymer ?
#
loop_
_entity_poly.entity_id
_entity_poly.type
_entity_poly.pdbx_seq_one_letter_code
_entity_poly.pdbx_strand_id
1 'polypeptide(L)'
;MTQLTLRGFDPELEKSLRELAARDNSSLNKAALKLMRRGAGLEAIASPGPGIGSQLRQFAGQLSDDEASVIDQAIHESREEDITLQS
;
A
#
# COMPACT_ATOMS: atom_id res chain seq x y z
N MET A 1 -0.69 22.53 28.50
CA MET A 1 0.23 21.38 28.52
C MET A 1 -0.23 20.46 29.63
N THR A 2 -0.67 19.25 29.30
CA THR A 2 -1.12 18.27 30.30
C THR A 2 -0.14 17.11 30.25
N GLN A 3 0.45 16.76 31.39
CA GLN A 3 1.44 15.70 31.50
C GLN A 3 0.77 14.44 32.03
N LEU A 4 0.94 13.33 31.31
CA LEU A 4 0.52 12.00 31.72
C LEU A 4 1.80 11.15 31.91
N THR A 5 1.88 10.43 33.03
CA THR A 5 2.96 9.47 33.27
C THR A 5 2.40 8.05 33.18
N LEU A 6 2.95 7.23 32.29
CA LEU A 6 2.60 5.82 32.19
C LEU A 6 3.47 4.97 33.12
N ARG A 7 2.83 4.03 33.83
CA ARG A 7 3.47 2.97 34.60
C ARG A 7 3.33 1.66 33.82
N GLY A 8 4.26 0.72 34.00
CA GLY A 8 4.27 -0.54 33.25
C GLY A 8 4.74 -0.39 31.81
N PHE A 9 5.61 0.59 31.55
CA PHE A 9 6.28 0.76 30.26
C PHE A 9 7.38 -0.28 30.12
N ASP A 10 7.03 -1.45 29.61
CA ASP A 10 7.94 -2.57 29.46
C ASP A 10 8.92 -2.37 28.28
N PRO A 11 10.02 -3.16 28.23
CA PRO A 11 11.03 -3.02 27.18
C PRO A 11 10.52 -3.32 25.76
N GLU A 12 9.49 -4.16 25.62
CA GLU A 12 8.93 -4.51 24.31
C GLU A 12 8.14 -3.34 23.74
N LEU A 13 7.28 -2.72 24.57
CA LEU A 13 6.55 -1.51 24.21
C LEU A 13 7.51 -0.34 23.90
N GLU A 14 8.58 -0.19 24.68
CA GLU A 14 9.62 0.81 24.40
C GLU A 14 10.24 0.60 23.02
N LYS A 15 10.64 -0.64 22.72
CA LYS A 15 11.24 -1.00 21.44
C LYS A 15 10.30 -0.69 20.28
N SER A 16 9.04 -1.10 20.36
CA SER A 16 8.05 -0.83 19.31
C SER A 16 7.82 0.67 19.08
N LEU A 17 7.78 1.47 20.15
CA LEU A 17 7.61 2.92 20.04
C LEU A 17 8.85 3.61 19.46
N ARG A 18 10.06 3.14 19.77
CA ARG A 18 11.30 3.63 19.16
C ARG A 18 11.36 3.31 17.67
N GLU A 19 10.94 2.11 17.27
CA GLU A 19 10.83 1.74 15.85
C GLU A 19 9.82 2.62 15.11
N LEU A 20 8.66 2.88 15.71
CA LEU A 20 7.66 3.80 15.15
C LEU A 20 8.22 5.22 15.01
N ALA A 21 8.91 5.71 16.05
CA ALA A 21 9.55 7.02 16.05
C ALA A 21 10.60 7.15 14.94
N ALA A 22 11.42 6.12 14.74
CA ALA A 22 12.43 6.07 13.68
C ALA A 22 11.80 6.05 12.28
N ARG A 23 10.77 5.22 12.05
CA ARG A 23 10.06 5.14 10.76
C ARG A 23 9.43 6.46 10.36
N ASP A 24 8.88 7.20 11.33
CA ASP A 24 8.19 8.47 11.10
C ASP A 24 9.10 9.70 11.24
N ASN A 25 10.41 9.51 11.48
CA ASN A 25 11.37 10.57 11.82
C ASN A 25 10.83 11.54 12.89
N SER A 26 10.35 10.98 14.01
CA SER A 26 9.66 11.71 15.07
C SER A 26 10.23 11.39 16.46
N SER A 27 9.87 12.19 17.47
CA SER A 27 10.27 11.90 18.86
C SER A 27 9.42 10.78 19.47
N LEU A 28 9.97 10.12 20.49
CA LEU A 28 9.27 9.02 21.19
C LEU A 28 7.90 9.47 21.72
N ASN A 29 7.82 10.67 22.31
CA ASN A 29 6.55 11.22 22.79
C ASN A 29 5.54 11.46 21.66
N LYS A 30 6.01 11.92 20.49
CA LYS A 30 5.13 12.13 19.34
C LYS A 30 4.62 10.81 18.78
N ALA A 31 5.48 9.79 18.72
CA ALA A 31 5.09 8.43 18.34
C ALA A 31 4.08 7.82 19.33
N ALA A 32 4.29 7.98 20.64
CA ALA A 32 3.37 7.53 21.67
C ALA A 32 2.00 8.22 21.57
N LEU A 33 1.98 9.55 21.41
CA LEU A 33 0.74 10.31 21.20
C LEU A 33 -0.01 9.87 19.95
N LYS A 34 0.71 9.64 18.84
CA LYS A 34 0.13 9.14 17.59
C LYS A 34 -0.51 7.76 17.79
N LEU A 35 0.17 6.85 18.49
CA LEU A 35 -0.37 5.54 18.82
C LEU A 35 -1.62 5.63 19.70
N MET A 36 -1.59 6.47 20.75
CA MET A 36 -2.74 6.71 21.62
C MET A 36 -3.93 7.30 20.87
N ARG A 37 -3.70 8.26 19.96
CA ARG A 37 -4.77 8.84 19.13
C ARG A 37 -5.40 7.81 18.21
N ARG A 38 -4.59 6.93 17.59
CA ARG A 38 -5.08 5.81 16.77
C ARG A 38 -5.89 4.81 17.59
N GLY A 39 -5.41 4.40 18.75
CA GLY A 39 -6.12 3.49 19.66
C GLY A 39 -7.44 4.07 20.18
N ALA A 40 -7.51 5.40 20.34
CA ALA A 40 -8.73 6.12 20.71
C ALA A 40 -9.66 6.43 19.52
N GLY A 41 -9.29 6.03 18.29
CA GLY A 41 -10.07 6.34 17.07
C GLY A 41 -10.06 7.81 16.66
N LEU A 42 -9.18 8.63 17.24
CA LEU A 42 -9.06 10.08 16.98
C LEU A 42 -8.18 10.41 15.78
N GLU A 43 -7.59 9.39 15.18
CA GLU A 43 -6.80 9.49 13.96
C GLU A 43 -7.18 8.31 13.08
N ALA A 44 -7.67 8.59 11.88
CA ALA A 44 -7.91 7.54 10.90
C ALA A 44 -6.59 6.80 10.69
N ILE A 45 -6.62 5.47 10.85
CA ILE A 45 -5.53 4.64 10.35
C ILE A 45 -5.48 4.98 8.86
N ALA A 46 -4.39 5.61 8.42
CA ALA A 46 -4.16 5.78 6.99
C ALA A 46 -4.25 4.36 6.43
N SER A 47 -5.35 4.07 5.74
CA SER A 47 -5.47 2.85 4.95
C SER A 47 -4.18 2.78 4.15
N PRO A 48 -3.48 1.62 4.10
CA PRO A 48 -2.29 1.52 3.28
C PRO A 48 -2.66 2.13 1.94
N GLY A 49 -2.02 3.26 1.60
CA GLY A 49 -2.30 3.93 0.35
C GLY A 49 -2.15 2.92 -0.78
N PRO A 50 -2.72 3.18 -1.98
CA PRO A 50 -2.59 2.26 -3.10
C PRO A 50 -1.13 1.81 -3.17
N GLY A 51 -0.89 0.52 -2.92
CA GLY A 51 0.45 -0.03 -2.80
C GLY A 51 1.30 0.30 -4.02
N ILE A 52 2.62 0.20 -3.89
CA ILE A 52 3.55 0.45 -5.00
C ILE A 52 3.09 -0.24 -6.29
N GLY A 53 2.55 -1.46 -6.19
CA GLY A 53 1.98 -2.17 -7.34
C GLY A 53 0.81 -1.46 -8.03
N SER A 54 -0.11 -0.84 -7.30
CA SER A 54 -1.19 -0.04 -7.90
C SER A 54 -0.70 1.29 -8.48
N GLN A 55 0.32 1.92 -7.87
CA GLN A 55 0.92 3.13 -8.43
C GLN A 55 1.69 2.85 -9.72
N LEU A 56 2.42 1.72 -9.77
CA LEU A 56 3.10 1.26 -10.98
C LEU A 56 2.11 0.90 -12.09
N ARG A 57 0.97 0.25 -11.77
CA ARG A 57 -0.09 -0.01 -12.75
C ARG A 57 -0.73 1.27 -13.29
N GLN A 58 -0.95 2.26 -12.44
CA GLN A 58 -1.47 3.55 -12.90
C GLN A 58 -0.45 4.29 -13.78
N PHE A 59 0.85 4.23 -13.44
CA PHE A 59 1.92 4.86 -14.23
C PHE A 59 2.14 4.17 -15.58
N ALA A 60 2.13 2.84 -15.62
CA ALA A 60 2.34 2.07 -16.85
C ALA A 60 1.16 2.13 -17.82
N GLY A 61 0.01 2.64 -17.38
CA GLY A 61 -1.25 2.51 -18.10
C GLY A 61 -1.89 1.14 -17.85
N GLN A 62 -3.21 1.08 -18.04
CA GLN A 62 -3.98 -0.15 -17.94
C GLN A 62 -4.71 -0.38 -19.26
N LEU A 63 -4.73 -1.64 -19.68
CA LEU A 63 -5.61 -2.09 -20.75
C LEU A 63 -6.94 -2.48 -20.11
N SER A 64 -8.06 -1.99 -20.64
CA SER A 64 -9.37 -2.47 -20.25
C SER A 64 -9.60 -3.90 -20.72
N ASP A 65 -10.53 -4.62 -20.08
CA ASP A 65 -10.89 -5.99 -20.48
C ASP A 65 -11.40 -6.04 -21.93
N ASP A 66 -12.11 -5.00 -22.37
CA ASP A 66 -12.59 -4.86 -23.75
C ASP A 66 -11.42 -4.69 -24.74
N GLU A 67 -10.47 -3.81 -24.42
CA GLU A 67 -9.26 -3.65 -25.25
C GLU A 67 -8.44 -4.94 -25.30
N ALA A 68 -8.37 -5.69 -24.19
CA ALA A 68 -7.62 -6.93 -24.12
C ALA A 68 -8.27 -7.99 -25.01
N SER A 69 -9.60 -8.11 -24.94
CA SER A 69 -10.36 -9.03 -25.76
C SER A 69 -10.22 -8.74 -27.25
N VAL A 70 -10.18 -7.46 -27.66
CA VAL A 70 -10.02 -7.08 -29.06
C VAL A 70 -8.61 -7.44 -29.56
N ILE A 71 -7.58 -7.20 -28.76
CA ILE A 71 -6.20 -7.56 -29.10
C ILE A 71 -6.05 -9.08 -29.21
N ASP A 72 -6.58 -9.84 -28.26
CA ASP A 72 -6.52 -11.30 -28.27
C ASP A 72 -7.24 -11.89 -29.49
N GLN A 73 -8.40 -11.34 -29.85
CA GLN A 73 -9.14 -11.75 -31.04
C GLN A 73 -8.32 -11.51 -32.31
N ALA A 74 -7.70 -10.33 -32.45
CA ALA A 74 -6.87 -10.01 -33.60
C ALA A 74 -5.63 -10.92 -33.70
N ILE A 75 -5.01 -11.26 -32.56
CA ILE A 75 -3.89 -12.22 -32.52
C ILE A 75 -4.36 -13.62 -32.94
N HIS A 76 -5.56 -14.03 -32.53
CA HIS A 76 -6.11 -15.33 -32.88
C HIS A 76 -6.36 -15.44 -34.39
N GLU A 77 -7.03 -14.45 -34.97
CA GLU A 77 -7.32 -14.37 -36.41
C GLU A 77 -6.02 -14.40 -37.25
N SER A 78 -5.03 -13.58 -36.87
CA SER A 78 -3.73 -13.56 -37.57
C SER A 78 -3.01 -14.91 -37.51
N ARG A 79 -3.13 -15.67 -36.42
CA ARG A 79 -2.53 -17.01 -36.31
C ARG A 79 -3.25 -18.04 -37.18
N GLU A 80 -4.58 -17.97 -37.28
CA GLU A 80 -5.34 -18.86 -38.15
C GLU A 80 -5.04 -18.59 -39.64
N GLU A 81 -4.90 -17.32 -40.01
CA GLU A 81 -4.45 -16.91 -41.35
C GLU A 81 -3.05 -17.45 -41.68
N ASP A 82 -2.09 -17.35 -40.75
CA ASP A 82 -0.74 -17.91 -40.92
C ASP A 82 -0.75 -19.44 -41.12
N ILE A 83 -1.61 -20.16 -40.40
CA ILE A 83 -1.73 -21.63 -40.51
C ILE A 83 -2.30 -22.03 -41.87
N THR A 84 -3.29 -21.30 -42.37
CA THR A 84 -3.96 -21.59 -43.65
C THR A 84 -3.12 -21.22 -44.88
N LEU A 85 -2.23 -20.23 -44.77
CA LEU A 85 -1.27 -19.86 -45.82
C LEU A 85 -0.12 -20.86 -45.99
N GLN A 86 0.12 -21.74 -45.01
CA GLN A 86 1.19 -22.76 -45.04
C GLN A 86 0.74 -24.15 -45.53
N SER A 87 -0.56 -24.35 -45.76
CA SER A 87 -1.17 -25.61 -46.25
C SER A 87 -1.56 -25.55 -47.72
#